data_AF-A0A1Z9D862-F1
#
_entry.id   AF-A0A1Z9D862-F1
#
_cell.length_a   1.000
_cell.length_b   1.000
_cell.length_c   1.000
_cell.angle_alpha   90.00
_cell.angle_beta   90.00
_cell.angle_gamma   90.00
#
_symmetry.space_group_name_H-M   'P 1'
#
loop_
_entity.id
_entity.type
_entity.pdbx_description
1 polymer ?
#
loop_
_entity_poly.entity_id
_entity_poly.type
_entity_poly.pdbx_seq_one_letter_code
_entity_poly.pdbx_strand_id
1 'polypeptide(L)'
;YNWLHDSEKMGFRFDAPSGSADIAGKEGLAHHNVIWNLGEDGYGGIGMMIKGDHHEIYNNTVFNCGKTDILILDEDSLTNLDTYTENNAADVISNHRTDDVESEDQIPGFTNNNFSLYSDHTNNYTSTIDPLLMNSVETVSYSPNLVLENRYLYNFTPNSSLLIDQGKIINTIINPIESHPNVIQSNITYGYQGEFPDIGAYESNAELWLPGIDFDPILYPWEWPTNNIYGCINELACNYNPNATDDDGSCIYPLEYYDCYSNCINDIDEDEICDELEISGCTDNLACNFDLLATEDDSSCIYALEYYDCNSICINDLDDDGICDELDNCIDFYNPNQDDFNGDGIGDDCDGIGLIENHLNYKLFKVFDLLGREVSIVKSNYLYFKILEDGKVEKTIIIESK
;
A
#
# COMPACT_ATOMS: atom_id res chain seq x y z
N TYR A 1 24.27 -28.94 -12.51
CA TYR A 1 25.09 -29.85 -11.64
C TYR A 1 24.98 -31.33 -12.01
N ASN A 2 24.77 -31.65 -13.29
CA ASN A 2 24.67 -33.02 -13.78
C ASN A 2 25.98 -33.45 -14.44
N TRP A 3 26.32 -34.72 -14.36
CA TRP A 3 27.42 -35.29 -15.13
C TRP A 3 26.81 -36.23 -16.18
N LEU A 4 27.00 -35.98 -17.46
CA LEU A 4 26.42 -36.77 -18.56
C LEU A 4 27.51 -37.32 -19.47
N HIS A 5 27.52 -38.61 -19.77
CA HIS A 5 28.52 -39.17 -20.67
C HIS A 5 28.07 -40.41 -21.43
N ASP A 6 28.90 -40.78 -22.42
CA ASP A 6 28.79 -42.01 -23.22
C ASP A 6 27.43 -42.17 -23.93
N SER A 7 26.71 -41.07 -24.15
CA SER A 7 25.44 -41.05 -24.89
C SER A 7 25.70 -41.08 -26.39
N GLU A 8 24.92 -41.91 -27.10
CA GLU A 8 25.06 -42.08 -28.55
C GLU A 8 24.74 -40.78 -29.30
N LYS A 9 23.64 -40.08 -28.98
CA LYS A 9 23.17 -38.95 -29.80
C LYS A 9 23.49 -37.56 -29.25
N MET A 10 23.15 -37.29 -27.99
CA MET A 10 23.39 -35.99 -27.35
C MET A 10 23.33 -36.06 -25.83
N GLY A 11 23.84 -35.01 -25.16
CA GLY A 11 23.83 -34.86 -23.71
C GLY A 11 22.50 -34.34 -23.21
N PHE A 12 22.19 -33.06 -23.44
CA PHE A 12 20.83 -32.53 -23.28
C PHE A 12 20.53 -31.40 -24.28
N ARG A 13 19.23 -31.16 -24.50
CA ARG A 13 18.76 -30.08 -25.36
C ARG A 13 17.70 -29.20 -24.69
N PHE A 14 17.78 -27.90 -24.94
CA PHE A 14 16.61 -27.03 -24.92
C PHE A 14 15.97 -27.10 -26.31
N ASP A 15 14.64 -27.07 -26.34
CA ASP A 15 13.89 -27.28 -27.58
C ASP A 15 12.95 -26.11 -27.88
N ALA A 16 12.86 -25.80 -29.16
CA ALA A 16 12.00 -24.76 -29.70
C ALA A 16 11.60 -25.12 -31.15
N PRO A 17 10.40 -24.74 -31.63
CA PRO A 17 10.05 -24.81 -33.03
C PRO A 17 10.91 -23.87 -33.86
N SER A 18 11.28 -24.30 -35.07
CA SER A 18 12.12 -23.52 -35.98
C SER A 18 11.51 -22.15 -36.29
N GLY A 19 12.32 -21.10 -36.24
CA GLY A 19 11.92 -19.72 -36.53
C GLY A 19 10.91 -19.11 -35.54
N SER A 20 10.67 -19.74 -34.39
CA SER A 20 9.69 -19.31 -33.38
C SER A 20 10.30 -19.21 -31.98
N ALA A 21 11.55 -18.74 -31.88
CA ALA A 21 12.23 -18.51 -30.62
C ALA A 21 11.41 -17.65 -29.64
N ASP A 22 10.57 -16.75 -30.15
CA ASP A 22 9.74 -15.88 -29.33
C ASP A 22 8.60 -16.56 -28.57
N ILE A 23 8.19 -17.75 -29.01
CA ILE A 23 6.89 -18.34 -28.64
C ILE A 23 7.06 -19.69 -27.94
N ALA A 24 8.25 -20.30 -27.97
CA ALA A 24 8.53 -21.56 -27.30
C ALA A 24 10.03 -21.76 -27.02
N GLY A 25 10.34 -22.31 -25.85
CA GLY A 25 11.71 -22.55 -25.39
C GLY A 25 12.41 -21.26 -24.95
N LYS A 26 11.99 -20.66 -23.83
CA LYS A 26 12.66 -19.48 -23.25
C LYS A 26 13.03 -19.69 -21.80
N GLU A 27 13.90 -18.82 -21.26
CA GLU A 27 14.21 -18.70 -19.81
C GLU A 27 14.79 -19.98 -19.18
N GLY A 28 15.29 -20.90 -20.00
CA GLY A 28 16.02 -22.07 -19.57
C GLY A 28 17.37 -21.72 -18.92
N LEU A 29 17.68 -22.38 -17.81
CA LEU A 29 18.94 -22.24 -17.08
C LEU A 29 19.75 -23.55 -17.15
N ALA A 30 20.98 -23.48 -17.64
CA ALA A 30 21.92 -24.58 -17.65
C ALA A 30 23.27 -24.17 -17.05
N HIS A 31 23.61 -24.74 -15.90
CA HIS A 31 24.87 -24.42 -15.25
C HIS A 31 25.54 -25.58 -14.50
N HIS A 32 26.88 -25.50 -14.42
CA HIS A 32 27.73 -26.43 -13.68
C HIS A 32 27.49 -27.89 -14.07
N ASN A 33 27.21 -28.15 -15.34
CA ASN A 33 27.12 -29.51 -15.87
C ASN A 33 28.47 -29.93 -16.44
N VAL A 34 28.77 -31.23 -16.35
CA VAL A 34 29.96 -31.85 -16.94
C VAL A 34 29.49 -32.87 -17.97
N ILE A 35 29.83 -32.69 -19.24
CA ILE A 35 29.35 -33.58 -20.32
C ILE A 35 30.53 -34.05 -21.16
N TRP A 36 30.60 -35.35 -21.47
CA TRP A 36 31.70 -35.83 -22.31
C TRP A 36 31.45 -37.15 -23.02
N ASN A 37 32.30 -37.43 -24.01
CA ASN A 37 32.36 -38.70 -24.73
C ASN A 37 31.03 -39.08 -25.39
N LEU A 38 30.48 -38.18 -26.20
CA LEU A 38 29.22 -38.41 -26.89
C LEU A 38 29.45 -38.74 -28.36
N GLY A 39 28.62 -39.60 -28.96
CA GLY A 39 28.67 -39.86 -30.40
C GLY A 39 29.73 -40.85 -30.89
N GLU A 40 30.26 -41.73 -30.04
CA GLU A 40 31.30 -42.71 -30.42
C GLU A 40 30.90 -43.63 -31.60
N ASP A 41 29.59 -43.90 -31.80
CA ASP A 41 29.08 -44.81 -32.83
C ASP A 41 28.65 -44.14 -34.16
N GLY A 42 28.96 -42.86 -34.34
CA GLY A 42 28.77 -42.15 -35.63
C GLY A 42 27.37 -41.57 -35.90
N TYR A 43 26.46 -41.60 -34.91
CA TYR A 43 25.15 -40.94 -34.98
C TYR A 43 25.00 -39.87 -33.90
N GLY A 44 25.07 -38.58 -34.25
CA GLY A 44 24.91 -37.50 -33.28
C GLY A 44 26.25 -37.05 -32.72
N GLY A 45 26.35 -36.84 -31.40
CA GLY A 45 27.56 -36.36 -30.72
C GLY A 45 27.52 -34.88 -30.34
N ILE A 46 26.34 -34.31 -30.04
CA ILE A 46 26.26 -32.92 -29.54
C ILE A 46 26.17 -32.94 -28.01
N GLY A 47 27.07 -32.24 -27.33
CA GLY A 47 27.08 -32.17 -25.87
C GLY A 47 25.83 -31.47 -25.30
N MET A 48 25.69 -30.19 -25.61
CA MET A 48 24.55 -29.34 -25.26
C MET A 48 23.98 -28.71 -26.51
N MET A 49 22.66 -28.78 -26.72
CA MET A 49 21.98 -28.06 -27.80
C MET A 49 20.99 -27.06 -27.22
N ILE A 50 21.24 -25.77 -27.42
CA ILE A 50 20.42 -24.67 -26.91
C ILE A 50 19.64 -24.10 -28.08
N LYS A 51 18.33 -24.36 -28.10
CA LYS A 51 17.38 -23.79 -29.05
C LYS A 51 16.41 -22.90 -28.28
N GLY A 52 15.93 -21.85 -28.95
CA GLY A 52 14.99 -20.91 -28.33
C GLY A 52 15.65 -19.56 -28.12
N ASP A 53 15.40 -18.92 -26.97
CA ASP A 53 15.99 -17.63 -26.63
C ASP A 53 15.93 -17.30 -25.12
N HIS A 54 16.58 -16.21 -24.69
CA HIS A 54 16.58 -15.75 -23.28
C HIS A 54 17.08 -16.81 -22.29
N HIS A 55 18.06 -17.63 -22.69
CA HIS A 55 18.62 -18.66 -21.82
C HIS A 55 19.82 -18.17 -21.01
N GLU A 56 20.08 -18.81 -19.88
CA GLU A 56 21.28 -18.60 -19.08
C GLU A 56 22.14 -19.87 -19.07
N ILE A 57 23.29 -19.83 -19.74
CA ILE A 57 24.18 -20.98 -19.94
C ILE A 57 25.54 -20.66 -19.35
N TYR A 58 25.85 -21.13 -18.13
CA TYR A 58 27.11 -20.74 -17.50
C TYR A 58 27.84 -21.82 -16.72
N ASN A 59 29.17 -21.72 -16.66
CA ASN A 59 30.03 -22.61 -15.89
C ASN A 59 29.87 -24.11 -16.23
N ASN A 60 29.48 -24.45 -17.46
CA ASN A 60 29.43 -25.84 -17.91
C ASN A 60 30.81 -26.28 -18.42
N THR A 61 31.09 -27.58 -18.37
CA THR A 61 32.30 -28.19 -18.93
C THR A 61 31.89 -29.30 -19.88
N VAL A 62 32.13 -29.16 -21.18
CA VAL A 62 31.66 -30.11 -22.20
C VAL A 62 32.77 -30.45 -23.17
N PHE A 63 33.19 -31.70 -23.29
CA PHE A 63 34.38 -32.05 -24.04
C PHE A 63 34.30 -33.42 -24.69
N ASN A 64 35.14 -33.68 -25.69
CA ASN A 64 35.21 -34.97 -26.37
C ASN A 64 33.84 -35.44 -26.90
N CYS A 65 33.06 -34.53 -27.51
CA CYS A 65 31.85 -34.89 -28.24
C CYS A 65 32.16 -35.10 -29.73
N GLY A 66 31.41 -35.98 -30.40
CA GLY A 66 31.64 -36.34 -31.81
C GLY A 66 31.30 -35.24 -32.83
N LYS A 67 30.61 -34.18 -32.39
CA LYS A 67 30.30 -32.94 -33.12
C LYS A 67 30.56 -31.75 -32.17
N THR A 68 29.70 -30.74 -32.19
CA THR A 68 29.75 -29.59 -31.28
C THR A 68 29.54 -29.99 -29.81
N ASP A 69 30.42 -29.52 -28.93
CA ASP A 69 30.25 -29.68 -27.48
C ASP A 69 29.12 -28.80 -26.94
N ILE A 70 29.13 -27.50 -27.25
CA ILE A 70 28.04 -26.58 -26.89
C ILE A 70 27.53 -25.87 -28.15
N LEU A 71 26.32 -26.22 -28.56
CA LEU A 71 25.64 -25.63 -29.70
C LEU A 71 24.61 -24.60 -29.22
N ILE A 72 24.82 -23.33 -29.53
CA ILE A 72 23.86 -22.25 -29.33
C ILE A 72 23.17 -21.98 -30.68
N LEU A 73 22.12 -22.75 -30.97
CA LEU A 73 21.58 -22.82 -32.32
C LEU A 73 21.06 -21.47 -32.81
N ASP A 74 21.62 -20.98 -33.91
CA ASP A 74 21.05 -19.87 -34.67
C ASP A 74 20.22 -20.41 -35.85
N GLU A 75 18.92 -20.16 -35.84
CA GLU A 75 18.02 -20.43 -36.96
C GLU A 75 17.71 -19.11 -37.68
N ASP A 76 18.35 -18.90 -38.83
CA ASP A 76 18.16 -17.74 -39.72
C ASP A 76 18.45 -16.37 -39.08
N SER A 77 19.36 -16.29 -38.10
CA SER A 77 19.73 -15.06 -37.37
C SER A 77 18.60 -14.46 -36.55
N LEU A 78 17.69 -15.29 -36.06
CA LEU A 78 16.48 -14.90 -35.33
C LEU A 78 16.33 -15.57 -33.95
N THR A 79 17.27 -16.43 -33.55
CA THR A 79 17.14 -17.21 -32.31
C THR A 79 18.35 -17.03 -31.40
N ASN A 80 18.15 -17.24 -30.09
CA ASN A 80 19.17 -17.06 -29.05
C ASN A 80 19.78 -15.65 -28.97
N LEU A 81 19.11 -14.62 -29.50
CA LEU A 81 19.61 -13.24 -29.54
C LEU A 81 19.75 -12.59 -28.15
N ASP A 82 19.02 -13.08 -27.15
CA ASP A 82 19.04 -12.62 -25.76
C ASP A 82 19.54 -13.71 -24.80
N THR A 83 20.19 -14.75 -25.33
CA THR A 83 20.78 -15.83 -24.53
C THR A 83 22.17 -15.44 -24.02
N TYR A 84 22.42 -15.69 -22.74
CA TYR A 84 23.69 -15.46 -22.09
C TYR A 84 24.50 -16.76 -22.01
N THR A 85 25.73 -16.72 -22.50
CA THR A 85 26.70 -17.81 -22.37
C THR A 85 27.95 -17.30 -21.66
N GLU A 86 28.25 -17.83 -20.46
CA GLU A 86 29.36 -17.31 -19.67
C GLU A 86 30.18 -18.37 -18.93
N ASN A 87 31.51 -18.24 -18.93
CA ASN A 87 32.42 -19.11 -18.17
C ASN A 87 32.27 -20.62 -18.50
N ASN A 88 31.76 -20.97 -19.68
CA ASN A 88 31.71 -22.37 -20.12
C ASN A 88 33.09 -22.78 -20.63
N ALA A 89 33.44 -24.06 -20.47
CA ALA A 89 34.63 -24.65 -21.04
C ALA A 89 34.24 -25.80 -21.96
N ALA A 90 34.59 -25.70 -23.23
CA ALA A 90 34.30 -26.75 -24.20
C ALA A 90 35.36 -26.89 -25.28
N ASP A 91 35.42 -28.04 -25.95
CA ASP A 91 36.32 -28.18 -27.10
C ASP A 91 35.77 -27.42 -28.31
N VAL A 92 34.45 -27.37 -28.54
CA VAL A 92 33.82 -26.52 -29.58
C VAL A 92 32.53 -25.88 -29.10
N ILE A 93 32.45 -24.55 -29.16
CA ILE A 93 31.21 -23.79 -29.02
C ILE A 93 30.82 -23.19 -30.36
N SER A 94 29.63 -23.53 -30.89
CA SER A 94 29.20 -23.09 -32.23
C SER A 94 27.73 -22.72 -32.27
N ASN A 95 27.32 -21.99 -33.31
CA ASN A 95 25.93 -21.68 -33.62
C ASN A 95 25.28 -22.61 -34.65
N HIS A 96 26.06 -23.48 -35.29
CA HIS A 96 25.60 -24.36 -36.36
C HIS A 96 25.84 -25.85 -36.06
N ARG A 97 25.03 -26.73 -36.66
CA ARG A 97 24.99 -28.19 -36.36
C ARG A 97 26.13 -29.00 -37.02
N THR A 98 26.98 -28.35 -37.81
CA THR A 98 28.09 -28.99 -38.53
C THR A 98 29.40 -28.60 -37.87
N ASP A 99 30.39 -29.47 -37.98
CA ASP A 99 31.75 -29.36 -37.40
C ASP A 99 32.58 -28.17 -37.92
N ASP A 100 31.95 -27.20 -38.60
CA ASP A 100 32.59 -26.02 -39.15
C ASP A 100 32.68 -24.95 -38.06
N VAL A 101 33.85 -24.90 -37.42
CA VAL A 101 34.30 -23.88 -36.47
C VAL A 101 34.61 -22.54 -37.18
N GLU A 102 34.33 -22.41 -38.48
CA GLU A 102 34.55 -21.19 -39.28
C GLU A 102 33.60 -20.03 -38.90
N SER A 103 32.67 -20.22 -37.96
CA SER A 103 31.64 -19.23 -37.59
C SER A 103 31.50 -18.94 -36.08
N GLU A 104 32.56 -19.15 -35.27
CA GLU A 104 32.53 -18.72 -33.84
C GLU A 104 32.19 -17.22 -33.68
N ASP A 105 32.52 -16.39 -34.69
CA ASP A 105 32.16 -14.96 -34.76
C ASP A 105 30.63 -14.68 -34.81
N GLN A 106 29.79 -15.72 -34.78
CA GLN A 106 28.33 -15.60 -34.90
C GLN A 106 27.56 -16.38 -33.82
N ILE A 107 28.17 -16.71 -32.67
CA ILE A 107 27.38 -17.21 -31.52
C ILE A 107 26.35 -16.13 -31.17
N PRO A 108 25.04 -16.41 -31.28
CA PRO A 108 24.01 -15.42 -31.03
C PRO A 108 23.95 -15.11 -29.52
N GLY A 109 23.51 -13.89 -29.22
CA GLY A 109 23.35 -13.43 -27.86
C GLY A 109 24.63 -12.93 -27.21
N PHE A 110 24.64 -12.97 -25.88
CA PHE A 110 25.69 -12.42 -25.05
C PHE A 110 26.69 -13.51 -24.70
N THR A 111 27.96 -13.30 -25.02
CA THR A 111 29.05 -14.23 -24.72
C THR A 111 30.08 -13.56 -23.80
N ASN A 112 30.54 -14.27 -22.78
CA ASN A 112 31.58 -13.76 -21.88
C ASN A 112 32.46 -14.88 -21.32
N ASN A 113 33.78 -14.76 -21.38
CA ASN A 113 34.72 -15.70 -20.73
C ASN A 113 34.50 -17.19 -21.04
N ASN A 114 33.91 -17.54 -22.18
CA ASN A 114 33.82 -18.94 -22.60
C ASN A 114 35.16 -19.38 -23.17
N PHE A 115 35.60 -20.57 -22.77
CA PHE A 115 36.77 -21.24 -23.31
C PHE A 115 36.31 -22.26 -24.36
N SER A 116 36.66 -22.02 -25.61
CA SER A 116 36.46 -22.93 -26.74
C SER A 116 37.84 -23.42 -27.22
N LEU A 117 37.93 -24.57 -27.87
CA LEU A 117 39.11 -24.94 -28.65
C LEU A 117 38.75 -24.94 -30.13
N TYR A 118 39.76 -24.95 -31.00
CA TYR A 118 39.52 -25.30 -32.39
C TYR A 118 39.83 -26.79 -32.54
N SER A 119 38.78 -27.58 -32.77
CA SER A 119 38.93 -28.96 -33.25
C SER A 119 38.23 -29.13 -34.59
N ASP A 120 39.02 -29.25 -35.65
CA ASP A 120 38.53 -29.85 -36.89
C ASP A 120 38.37 -31.36 -36.65
N HIS A 121 37.13 -31.79 -36.42
CA HIS A 121 36.76 -33.19 -36.16
C HIS A 121 37.08 -34.12 -37.33
N THR A 122 37.48 -33.59 -38.51
CA THR A 122 37.89 -34.39 -39.67
C THR A 122 39.39 -34.72 -39.72
N ASN A 123 40.25 -33.94 -39.03
CA ASN A 123 41.71 -34.01 -39.22
C ASN A 123 42.55 -34.22 -37.94
N ASN A 124 41.96 -34.44 -36.77
CA ASN A 124 42.68 -34.65 -35.50
C ASN A 124 43.69 -33.53 -35.16
N TYR A 125 43.43 -32.31 -35.64
CA TYR A 125 44.24 -31.13 -35.33
C TYR A 125 43.51 -30.30 -34.28
N THR A 126 44.04 -30.29 -33.05
CA THR A 126 43.58 -29.40 -31.99
C THR A 126 44.54 -28.21 -31.88
N SER A 127 44.05 -27.00 -32.11
CA SER A 127 44.76 -25.78 -31.72
C SER A 127 43.93 -25.06 -30.66
N THR A 128 44.58 -24.62 -29.58
CA THR A 128 43.93 -23.77 -28.58
C THR A 128 43.56 -22.44 -29.23
N ILE A 129 42.27 -22.18 -29.40
CA ILE A 129 41.74 -20.85 -29.69
C ILE A 129 41.13 -20.35 -28.38
N ASP A 130 41.96 -19.75 -27.53
CA ASP A 130 41.45 -18.70 -26.64
C ASP A 130 41.83 -17.36 -27.28
N PRO A 131 40.88 -16.64 -27.88
CA PRO A 131 41.07 -15.26 -28.23
C PRO A 131 40.21 -14.44 -27.26
N LEU A 132 40.81 -13.87 -26.23
CA LEU A 132 40.39 -12.53 -25.80
C LEU A 132 40.53 -11.47 -26.94
N LEU A 133 40.71 -11.86 -28.21
CA LEU A 133 41.48 -11.14 -29.22
C LEU A 133 41.13 -11.56 -30.67
N MET A 134 39.95 -11.19 -31.16
CA MET A 134 39.85 -10.76 -32.57
C MET A 134 38.70 -9.77 -32.80
N ASN A 135 38.74 -8.64 -32.07
CA ASN A 135 38.14 -7.35 -32.44
C ASN A 135 36.77 -7.38 -33.17
N SER A 136 35.65 -7.37 -32.45
CA SER A 136 34.53 -6.43 -32.67
C SER A 136 33.22 -6.90 -32.02
N VAL A 137 32.87 -6.34 -30.86
CA VAL A 137 31.49 -5.92 -30.64
C VAL A 137 31.58 -4.47 -30.16
N GLU A 138 30.90 -3.59 -30.87
CA GLU A 138 30.88 -2.16 -30.59
C GLU A 138 30.63 -1.89 -29.11
N THR A 139 31.31 -0.87 -28.58
CA THR A 139 31.05 -0.34 -27.26
C THR A 139 29.62 0.21 -27.21
N VAL A 140 28.66 -0.64 -26.91
CA VAL A 140 27.38 -0.22 -26.35
C VAL A 140 27.69 0.20 -24.92
N SER A 141 27.46 1.48 -24.60
CA SER A 141 27.59 1.99 -23.24
C SER A 141 26.60 1.23 -22.35
N TYR A 142 27.10 0.27 -21.57
CA TYR A 142 26.31 -0.55 -20.67
C TYR A 142 26.60 -0.18 -19.21
N SER A 143 25.53 -0.01 -18.43
CA SER A 143 25.58 0.16 -16.97
C SER A 143 25.60 -1.23 -16.33
N PRO A 144 26.70 -1.66 -15.69
CA PRO A 144 26.92 -3.05 -15.27
C PRO A 144 26.15 -3.48 -14.00
N ASN A 145 25.16 -2.72 -13.54
CA ASN A 145 24.65 -2.87 -12.17
C ASN A 145 23.41 -3.77 -12.00
N LEU A 146 22.87 -4.41 -13.04
CA LEU A 146 21.62 -5.20 -12.92
C LEU A 146 21.78 -6.73 -12.93
N VAL A 147 22.97 -7.29 -13.23
CA VAL A 147 23.18 -8.77 -13.27
C VAL A 147 24.37 -9.23 -12.41
N LEU A 148 25.13 -8.31 -11.81
CA LEU A 148 26.33 -8.64 -11.03
C LEU A 148 26.10 -8.80 -9.52
N GLU A 149 25.06 -8.19 -8.93
CA GLU A 149 24.94 -8.13 -7.46
C GLU A 149 24.53 -9.44 -6.79
N ASN A 150 23.85 -10.36 -7.50
CA ASN A 150 23.36 -11.61 -6.89
C ASN A 150 24.30 -12.82 -7.06
N ARG A 151 25.30 -12.77 -7.94
CA ARG A 151 26.13 -13.95 -8.30
C ARG A 151 27.13 -14.36 -7.21
N TYR A 152 27.47 -13.45 -6.30
CA TYR A 152 28.38 -13.70 -5.18
C TYR A 152 27.66 -14.11 -3.88
N LEU A 153 26.32 -14.10 -3.84
CA LEU A 153 25.53 -14.45 -2.66
C LEU A 153 25.25 -15.96 -2.53
N TYR A 154 25.46 -16.72 -3.59
CA TYR A 154 25.16 -18.14 -3.63
C TYR A 154 26.42 -18.98 -3.45
N ASN A 155 26.41 -19.82 -2.42
CA ASN A 155 27.43 -20.86 -2.24
C ASN A 155 27.14 -22.02 -3.20
N PHE A 156 27.72 -21.95 -4.41
CA PHE A 156 27.52 -22.93 -5.48
C PHE A 156 28.38 -24.20 -5.36
N THR A 157 28.84 -24.54 -4.14
CA THR A 157 29.62 -25.76 -3.92
C THR A 157 28.74 -27.00 -4.14
N PRO A 158 29.10 -27.92 -5.06
CA PRO A 158 28.29 -29.12 -5.32
C PRO A 158 28.34 -30.04 -4.09
N ASN A 159 27.24 -30.13 -3.34
CA ASN A 159 27.17 -31.02 -2.18
C ASN A 159 26.77 -32.46 -2.56
N SER A 160 26.28 -32.71 -3.78
CA SER A 160 25.71 -34.00 -4.19
C SER A 160 25.39 -34.10 -5.70
N SER A 161 26.38 -34.01 -6.59
CA SER A 161 26.13 -34.23 -8.03
C SER A 161 25.89 -35.71 -8.36
N LEU A 162 24.85 -35.99 -9.14
CA LEU A 162 24.57 -37.31 -9.68
C LEU A 162 25.28 -37.49 -11.01
N LEU A 163 25.96 -38.61 -11.19
CA LEU A 163 26.53 -39.03 -12.46
C LEU A 163 25.49 -39.82 -13.25
N ILE A 164 25.23 -39.42 -14.49
CA ILE A 164 24.30 -40.02 -15.44
C ILE A 164 25.10 -40.56 -16.63
N ASP A 165 25.22 -41.87 -16.70
CA ASP A 165 25.89 -42.63 -17.77
C ASP A 165 24.83 -43.28 -18.67
N GLN A 166 24.73 -42.88 -19.94
CA GLN A 166 23.76 -43.49 -20.88
C GLN A 166 22.31 -43.50 -20.36
N GLY A 167 21.89 -42.42 -19.69
CA GLY A 167 20.57 -42.34 -19.04
C GLY A 167 20.43 -43.21 -17.78
N LYS A 168 21.54 -43.65 -17.16
CA LYS A 168 21.57 -44.41 -15.89
C LYS A 168 22.38 -43.65 -14.86
N ILE A 169 21.82 -43.45 -13.68
CA ILE A 169 22.54 -42.81 -12.59
C ILE A 169 23.58 -43.79 -12.01
N ILE A 170 24.87 -43.44 -12.02
CA ILE A 170 25.98 -44.22 -11.44
C ILE A 170 26.51 -43.49 -10.21
N ASN A 171 26.31 -44.03 -9.01
CA ASN A 171 26.77 -43.38 -7.78
C ASN A 171 28.29 -43.56 -7.59
N THR A 172 29.02 -42.49 -7.23
CA THR A 172 30.44 -42.57 -6.89
C THR A 172 30.65 -42.87 -5.41
N ILE A 173 31.76 -43.54 -5.12
CA ILE A 173 31.98 -44.51 -4.02
C ILE A 173 31.94 -43.94 -2.58
N ILE A 174 31.70 -42.64 -2.35
CA ILE A 174 32.09 -41.98 -1.09
C ILE A 174 30.93 -41.52 -0.18
N ASN A 175 29.64 -41.62 -0.57
CA ASN A 175 28.55 -41.26 0.36
C ASN A 175 27.34 -42.24 0.34
N PRO A 176 27.13 -43.04 1.40
CA PRO A 176 26.03 -43.98 1.48
C PRO A 176 24.72 -43.28 1.90
N ILE A 177 23.85 -43.05 0.91
CA ILE A 177 22.39 -43.27 0.83
C ILE A 177 21.43 -42.72 1.91
N GLU A 178 21.81 -42.39 3.15
CA GLU A 178 20.80 -42.17 4.20
C GLU A 178 20.35 -40.71 4.43
N SER A 179 20.90 -39.70 3.75
CA SER A 179 20.49 -38.30 3.97
C SER A 179 20.27 -37.46 2.71
N HIS A 180 20.12 -38.07 1.54
CA HIS A 180 19.62 -37.40 0.32
C HIS A 180 18.40 -38.18 -0.18
N PRO A 181 17.33 -37.52 -0.67
CA PRO A 181 16.18 -38.21 -1.25
C PRO A 181 16.61 -38.85 -2.58
N ASN A 182 17.12 -40.07 -2.48
CA ASN A 182 17.61 -40.88 -3.59
C ASN A 182 16.43 -41.48 -4.36
N VAL A 183 16.11 -40.94 -5.53
CA VAL A 183 15.23 -41.62 -6.47
C VAL A 183 16.04 -42.71 -7.18
N ILE A 184 15.76 -43.97 -6.84
CA ILE A 184 16.20 -45.14 -7.61
C ILE A 184 15.27 -45.25 -8.81
N GLN A 185 15.76 -45.04 -10.04
CA GLN A 185 14.96 -45.26 -11.24
C GLN A 185 15.62 -46.29 -12.15
N SER A 186 15.11 -47.52 -12.09
CA SER A 186 15.36 -48.54 -13.11
C SER A 186 14.34 -48.39 -14.24
N ASN A 187 14.79 -48.56 -15.50
CA ASN A 187 13.99 -48.56 -16.73
C ASN A 187 13.57 -47.17 -17.29
N ILE A 188 14.54 -46.29 -17.60
CA ILE A 188 14.31 -45.11 -18.48
C ILE A 188 14.18 -45.56 -19.96
N THR A 189 13.44 -46.65 -20.21
CA THR A 189 13.18 -47.21 -21.55
C THR A 189 11.74 -47.67 -21.71
N TYR A 190 10.82 -47.31 -20.80
CA TYR A 190 9.42 -47.61 -21.00
C TYR A 190 8.79 -46.60 -21.97
N GLY A 191 8.61 -47.02 -23.24
CA GLY A 191 7.64 -46.39 -24.15
C GLY A 191 8.18 -45.69 -25.41
N TYR A 192 9.49 -45.61 -25.64
CA TYR A 192 9.99 -44.93 -26.85
C TYR A 192 9.91 -45.81 -28.11
N GLN A 193 9.39 -45.24 -29.21
CA GLN A 193 9.56 -45.73 -30.58
C GLN A 193 10.33 -44.71 -31.41
N GLY A 194 11.55 -45.06 -31.81
CA GLY A 194 12.41 -44.31 -32.72
C GLY A 194 13.84 -44.86 -32.65
N GLU A 195 14.72 -44.43 -33.56
CA GLU A 195 16.09 -44.99 -33.61
C GLU A 195 17.07 -44.31 -32.64
N PHE A 196 16.81 -43.07 -32.17
CA PHE A 196 17.75 -42.32 -31.33
C PHE A 196 17.06 -41.28 -30.40
N PRO A 197 16.74 -41.63 -29.14
CA PRO A 197 16.06 -40.72 -28.22
C PRO A 197 16.99 -39.64 -27.69
N ASP A 198 16.51 -38.41 -27.67
CA ASP A 198 17.21 -37.27 -27.08
C ASP A 198 16.88 -37.17 -25.59
N ILE A 199 17.90 -37.13 -24.73
CA ILE A 199 17.71 -36.83 -23.30
C ILE A 199 17.27 -35.36 -23.20
N GLY A 200 16.08 -35.09 -22.68
CA GLY A 200 15.53 -33.73 -22.53
C GLY A 200 14.26 -33.49 -23.33
N ALA A 201 14.00 -34.33 -24.33
CA ALA A 201 13.18 -33.96 -25.47
C ALA A 201 11.71 -34.38 -25.37
N TYR A 202 10.80 -33.42 -25.56
CA TYR A 202 9.41 -33.69 -25.87
C TYR A 202 9.20 -33.74 -27.38
N GLU A 203 8.86 -34.92 -27.90
CA GLU A 203 8.39 -35.06 -29.29
C GLU A 203 6.85 -34.90 -29.34
N SER A 204 6.31 -34.28 -30.39
CA SER A 204 4.86 -34.11 -30.51
C SER A 204 4.16 -35.48 -30.50
N ASN A 205 3.17 -35.64 -29.61
CA ASN A 205 2.41 -36.89 -29.37
C ASN A 205 3.15 -38.00 -28.59
N ALA A 206 4.31 -37.74 -27.99
CA ALA A 206 4.90 -38.66 -27.01
C ALA A 206 4.22 -38.51 -25.63
N GLU A 207 4.10 -39.61 -24.88
CA GLU A 207 3.75 -39.55 -23.45
C GLU A 207 4.82 -38.73 -22.70
N LEU A 208 4.40 -37.91 -21.73
CA LEU A 208 5.28 -37.04 -20.93
C LEU A 208 6.48 -37.82 -20.41
N TRP A 209 7.66 -37.56 -20.98
CA TRP A 209 8.91 -37.99 -20.40
C TRP A 209 9.20 -37.05 -19.23
N LEU A 210 9.14 -37.57 -17.99
CA LEU A 210 9.49 -36.83 -16.76
C LEU A 210 10.82 -37.38 -16.20
N PRO A 211 11.95 -36.70 -16.44
CA PRO A 211 13.24 -37.06 -15.88
C PRO A 211 13.78 -35.97 -14.97
N GLY A 212 14.46 -36.42 -13.92
CA GLY A 212 14.69 -35.59 -12.75
C GLY A 212 13.50 -35.69 -11.80
N ILE A 213 13.79 -35.50 -10.53
CA ILE A 213 12.77 -35.34 -9.49
C ILE A 213 11.80 -34.26 -9.97
N ASP A 214 10.50 -34.57 -9.96
CA ASP A 214 9.45 -33.54 -9.97
C ASP A 214 9.59 -32.81 -8.64
N PHE A 215 10.41 -31.76 -8.64
CA PHE A 215 10.49 -30.85 -7.52
C PHE A 215 9.21 -30.02 -7.65
N ASP A 216 8.14 -30.51 -7.02
CA ASP A 216 6.97 -29.70 -6.66
C ASP A 216 7.21 -29.19 -5.23
N PRO A 217 8.03 -28.13 -5.04
CA PRO A 217 8.20 -27.55 -3.73
C PRO A 217 6.87 -26.90 -3.34
N ILE A 218 6.14 -27.56 -2.45
CA ILE A 218 4.95 -26.98 -1.77
C ILE A 218 5.32 -25.69 -1.01
N LEU A 219 6.62 -25.40 -0.87
CA LEU A 219 7.20 -24.11 -0.51
C LEU A 219 8.51 -23.89 -1.28
N TYR A 220 8.54 -22.89 -2.15
CA TYR A 220 9.78 -22.31 -2.68
C TYR A 220 10.53 -21.60 -1.53
N PRO A 221 11.79 -21.95 -1.21
CA PRO A 221 12.63 -21.12 -0.34
C PRO A 221 13.40 -20.05 -1.11
N TRP A 222 13.07 -19.81 -2.38
CA TRP A 222 13.69 -18.80 -3.24
C TRP A 222 12.59 -18.10 -4.04
N GLU A 223 12.57 -16.77 -3.95
CA GLU A 223 11.91 -15.96 -4.97
C GLU A 223 12.78 -16.01 -6.23
N TRP A 224 12.17 -16.26 -7.37
CA TRP A 224 12.81 -16.08 -8.67
C TRP A 224 13.36 -14.64 -8.69
N PRO A 225 14.58 -14.39 -9.18
CA PRO A 225 14.92 -13.05 -9.62
C PRO A 225 14.21 -12.85 -10.96
N THR A 226 12.86 -12.84 -10.92
CA THR A 226 12.18 -11.93 -11.81
C THR A 226 12.82 -10.59 -11.51
N ASN A 227 13.12 -9.81 -12.53
CA ASN A 227 13.52 -8.42 -12.33
C ASN A 227 12.31 -7.58 -11.84
N ASN A 228 11.42 -8.23 -11.08
CA ASN A 228 10.22 -7.72 -10.46
C ASN A 228 10.68 -7.11 -9.15
N ILE A 229 10.98 -5.83 -9.22
CA ILE A 229 11.10 -5.01 -8.04
C ILE A 229 9.65 -4.87 -7.56
N TYR A 230 9.31 -5.68 -6.56
CA TYR A 230 8.01 -5.63 -5.92
C TYR A 230 7.87 -4.32 -5.14
N GLY A 231 6.73 -3.67 -5.30
CA GLY A 231 6.39 -2.46 -4.56
C GLY A 231 5.19 -1.77 -5.18
N CYS A 232 4.71 -0.71 -4.54
CA CYS A 232 3.59 0.03 -5.10
C CYS A 232 3.96 0.71 -6.43
N ILE A 233 3.28 0.31 -7.51
CA ILE A 233 3.48 0.87 -8.86
C ILE A 233 2.59 2.07 -9.17
N ASN A 234 1.66 2.42 -8.27
CA ASN A 234 0.71 3.50 -8.49
C ASN A 234 1.30 4.85 -8.05
N GLU A 235 1.48 5.78 -8.99
CA GLU A 235 2.04 7.11 -8.74
C GLU A 235 1.23 7.99 -7.77
N LEU A 236 -0.04 7.64 -7.51
CA LEU A 236 -0.91 8.34 -6.54
C LEU A 236 -0.77 7.82 -5.11
N ALA A 237 0.01 6.75 -4.89
CA ALA A 237 0.23 6.19 -3.56
C ALA A 237 1.44 6.82 -2.87
N CYS A 238 1.38 6.89 -1.54
CA CYS A 238 2.39 7.51 -0.68
C CYS A 238 3.70 6.74 -0.60
N ASN A 239 3.65 5.44 -0.86
CA ASN A 239 4.79 4.55 -0.94
C ASN A 239 5.08 4.12 -2.39
N TYR A 240 4.70 4.93 -3.38
CA TYR A 240 5.05 4.70 -4.78
C TYR A 240 6.56 4.48 -4.92
N ASN A 241 6.93 3.35 -5.53
CA ASN A 241 8.30 3.01 -5.82
C ASN A 241 8.52 3.13 -7.35
N PRO A 242 9.26 4.15 -7.84
CA PRO A 242 9.49 4.32 -9.26
C PRO A 242 10.35 3.23 -9.89
N ASN A 243 11.02 2.41 -9.07
CA ASN A 243 11.76 1.26 -9.55
C ASN A 243 10.92 -0.01 -9.56
N ALA A 244 9.71 -0.01 -8.96
CA ALA A 244 8.86 -1.19 -8.92
C ALA A 244 8.33 -1.54 -10.31
N THR A 245 8.47 -2.80 -10.69
CA THR A 245 8.01 -3.37 -11.96
C THR A 245 6.73 -4.18 -11.78
N ASP A 246 6.43 -4.62 -10.56
CA ASP A 246 5.22 -5.38 -10.21
C ASP A 246 4.61 -4.89 -8.91
N ASP A 247 3.28 -4.76 -8.92
CA ASP A 247 2.50 -4.41 -7.73
C ASP A 247 2.47 -5.58 -6.74
N ASP A 248 2.94 -5.34 -5.52
CA ASP A 248 2.87 -6.28 -4.41
C ASP A 248 1.62 -6.09 -3.53
N GLY A 249 0.75 -5.15 -3.92
CA GLY A 249 -0.44 -4.78 -3.16
C GLY A 249 -0.13 -3.95 -1.91
N SER A 250 1.10 -3.44 -1.77
CA SER A 250 1.50 -2.61 -0.63
C SER A 250 1.07 -1.15 -0.74
N CYS A 251 0.42 -0.72 -1.83
CA CYS A 251 0.05 0.69 -2.04
C CYS A 251 -0.75 1.29 -0.87
N ILE A 252 -0.19 2.32 -0.25
CA ILE A 252 -0.82 3.12 0.80
C ILE A 252 -1.24 4.43 0.15
N TYR A 253 -2.54 4.69 0.15
CA TYR A 253 -3.10 5.95 -0.32
C TYR A 253 -3.28 6.92 0.84
N PRO A 254 -3.18 8.24 0.58
CA PRO A 254 -3.52 9.21 1.61
C PRO A 254 -5.01 9.10 1.95
N LEU A 255 -5.37 9.54 3.15
CA LEU A 255 -6.77 9.67 3.53
C LEU A 255 -7.45 10.75 2.68
N GLU A 256 -8.77 10.65 2.52
CA GLU A 256 -9.55 11.68 1.84
C GLU A 256 -9.29 13.05 2.50
N TYR A 257 -9.00 14.07 1.68
CA TYR A 257 -8.59 15.44 2.08
C TYR A 257 -7.17 15.63 2.62
N TYR A 258 -6.40 14.56 2.83
CA TYR A 258 -5.01 14.64 3.30
C TYR A 258 -4.01 14.31 2.19
N ASP A 259 -2.76 14.77 2.37
CA ASP A 259 -1.61 14.36 1.58
C ASP A 259 -0.90 13.13 2.18
N CYS A 260 0.17 12.69 1.53
CA CYS A 260 0.93 11.52 1.95
C CYS A 260 1.78 11.70 3.22
N TYR A 261 1.91 12.92 3.70
CA TYR A 261 2.56 13.27 4.96
C TYR A 261 1.53 13.56 6.06
N SER A 262 0.25 13.26 5.80
CA SER A 262 -0.88 13.57 6.69
C SER A 262 -1.10 15.08 6.91
N ASN A 263 -0.61 15.93 6.01
CA ASN A 263 -1.00 17.34 6.02
C ASN A 263 -2.33 17.48 5.32
N CYS A 264 -3.14 18.43 5.77
CA CYS A 264 -4.35 18.77 5.05
C CYS A 264 -4.03 19.43 3.69
N ILE A 265 -4.83 19.12 2.66
CA ILE A 265 -4.71 19.73 1.33
C ILE A 265 -5.29 21.15 1.30
N ASN A 266 -6.43 21.36 1.96
CA ASN A 266 -7.11 22.65 2.09
C ASN A 266 -7.39 22.91 3.57
N ASP A 267 -6.63 23.84 4.14
CA ASP A 267 -6.69 24.24 5.53
C ASP A 267 -6.47 25.76 5.54
N ILE A 268 -7.56 26.52 5.61
CA ILE A 268 -7.55 27.98 5.47
C ILE A 268 -7.02 28.67 6.72
N ASP A 269 -7.29 28.13 7.91
CA ASP A 269 -7.00 28.74 9.19
C ASP A 269 -5.78 28.13 9.92
N GLU A 270 -5.19 27.08 9.34
CA GLU A 270 -3.97 26.38 9.77
C GLU A 270 -4.12 25.65 11.11
N ASP A 271 -5.30 25.09 11.39
CA ASP A 271 -5.60 24.35 12.63
C ASP A 271 -5.36 22.82 12.57
N GLU A 272 -4.87 22.33 11.42
CA GLU A 272 -4.62 20.92 11.08
C GLU A 272 -5.88 20.08 10.80
N ILE A 273 -7.07 20.69 10.78
CA ILE A 273 -8.34 20.09 10.35
C ILE A 273 -8.67 20.61 8.95
N CYS A 274 -9.02 19.70 8.04
CA CYS A 274 -9.34 20.12 6.68
C CYS A 274 -10.67 20.85 6.58
N ASP A 275 -10.73 21.90 5.76
CA ASP A 275 -11.94 22.68 5.48
C ASP A 275 -13.15 21.77 5.16
N GLU A 276 -12.94 20.68 4.40
CA GLU A 276 -14.02 19.74 4.04
C GLU A 276 -14.50 18.84 5.20
N LEU A 277 -13.69 18.74 6.25
CA LEU A 277 -13.96 17.97 7.47
C LEU A 277 -14.37 18.86 8.65
N GLU A 278 -14.37 20.18 8.46
CA GLU A 278 -14.77 21.11 9.50
C GLU A 278 -16.24 20.93 9.89
N ILE A 279 -16.48 21.03 11.19
CA ILE A 279 -17.82 21.06 11.76
C ILE A 279 -18.05 22.47 12.29
N SER A 280 -18.91 23.22 11.61
CA SER A 280 -19.33 24.54 12.04
C SER A 280 -20.17 24.49 13.32
N GLY A 281 -19.81 25.28 14.31
CA GLY A 281 -20.57 25.43 15.55
C GLY A 281 -19.85 26.33 16.56
N CYS A 282 -20.33 26.36 17.80
CA CYS A 282 -19.68 27.16 18.83
C CYS A 282 -18.46 26.43 19.42
N THR A 283 -17.26 26.98 19.22
CA THR A 283 -15.98 26.41 19.69
C THR A 283 -15.53 26.93 21.06
N ASP A 284 -16.20 27.94 21.61
CA ASP A 284 -15.87 28.52 22.92
C ASP A 284 -16.45 27.69 24.08
N ASN A 285 -15.56 27.10 24.90
CA ASN A 285 -15.95 26.28 26.06
C ASN A 285 -16.72 27.03 27.17
N LEU A 286 -16.75 28.37 27.13
CA LEU A 286 -17.52 29.21 28.05
C LEU A 286 -18.95 29.48 27.57
N ALA A 287 -19.29 29.13 26.33
CA ALA A 287 -20.62 29.32 25.78
C ALA A 287 -21.58 28.22 26.22
N CYS A 288 -22.87 28.57 26.34
CA CYS A 288 -23.94 27.68 26.75
C CYS A 288 -24.32 26.62 25.72
N ASN A 289 -24.00 26.88 24.46
CA ASN A 289 -24.18 25.95 23.34
C ASN A 289 -22.83 25.49 22.77
N PHE A 290 -21.76 25.47 23.58
CA PHE A 290 -20.49 24.89 23.20
C PHE A 290 -20.67 23.48 22.61
N ASP A 291 -20.13 23.27 21.41
CA ASP A 291 -20.14 21.98 20.73
C ASP A 291 -18.73 21.39 20.72
N LEU A 292 -18.55 20.26 21.40
CA LEU A 292 -17.27 19.56 21.48
C LEU A 292 -16.81 19.01 20.11
N LEU A 293 -17.72 18.87 19.16
CA LEU A 293 -17.40 18.42 17.80
C LEU A 293 -17.14 19.58 16.85
N ALA A 294 -17.47 20.82 17.23
CA ALA A 294 -17.21 21.97 16.37
C ALA A 294 -15.70 22.20 16.27
N THR A 295 -15.23 22.34 15.04
CA THR A 295 -13.84 22.65 14.70
C THR A 295 -13.72 24.06 14.14
N GLU A 296 -14.81 24.62 13.60
CA GLU A 296 -14.85 25.98 13.06
C GLU A 296 -15.96 26.82 13.72
N ASP A 297 -15.63 28.05 14.12
CA ASP A 297 -16.58 28.95 14.80
C ASP A 297 -17.55 29.60 13.81
N ASP A 298 -18.81 29.21 13.89
CA ASP A 298 -19.87 29.78 13.04
C ASP A 298 -20.51 31.05 13.62
N SER A 299 -19.93 31.60 14.69
CA SER A 299 -20.47 32.72 15.46
C SER A 299 -21.84 32.44 16.09
N SER A 300 -22.22 31.17 16.28
CA SER A 300 -23.46 30.79 16.95
C SER A 300 -23.36 30.78 18.47
N CYS A 301 -22.20 31.04 19.07
CA CYS A 301 -22.00 31.02 20.52
C CYS A 301 -22.99 31.91 21.28
N ILE A 302 -23.70 31.32 22.24
CA ILE A 302 -24.64 31.94 23.15
C ILE A 302 -24.02 31.90 24.54
N TYR A 303 -23.82 33.06 25.15
CA TYR A 303 -23.31 33.18 26.51
C TYR A 303 -24.45 33.44 27.49
N ALA A 304 -24.24 33.02 28.73
CA ALA A 304 -25.16 33.38 29.80
C ALA A 304 -25.15 34.91 30.01
N LEU A 305 -26.30 35.44 30.44
CA LEU A 305 -26.38 36.85 30.84
C LEU A 305 -25.57 37.08 32.11
N GLU A 306 -25.09 38.30 32.30
CA GLU A 306 -24.39 38.68 33.53
C GLU A 306 -25.26 38.32 34.76
N TYR A 307 -24.68 37.63 35.74
CA TYR A 307 -25.32 37.07 36.95
C TYR A 307 -26.16 35.78 36.77
N TYR A 308 -26.37 35.30 35.54
CA TYR A 308 -27.11 34.07 35.27
C TYR A 308 -26.21 32.94 34.76
N ASP A 309 -26.67 31.70 34.92
CA ASP A 309 -26.10 30.52 34.28
C ASP A 309 -26.74 30.22 32.90
N CYS A 310 -26.27 29.15 32.25
CA CYS A 310 -26.77 28.74 30.93
C CYS A 310 -28.21 28.24 30.88
N ASN A 311 -28.82 27.97 32.04
CA ASN A 311 -30.23 27.62 32.16
C ASN A 311 -31.08 28.84 32.56
N SER A 312 -30.52 30.05 32.50
CA SER A 312 -31.15 31.28 32.98
C SER A 312 -31.49 31.23 34.48
N ILE A 313 -30.74 30.46 35.26
CA ILE A 313 -30.85 30.40 36.71
C ILE A 313 -29.87 31.40 37.28
N CYS A 314 -30.30 32.16 38.28
CA CYS A 314 -29.41 33.07 38.95
C CYS A 314 -28.27 32.34 39.68
N ILE A 315 -27.05 32.88 39.62
CA ILE A 315 -25.88 32.33 40.31
C ILE A 315 -25.95 32.61 41.82
N ASN A 316 -26.40 33.80 42.21
CA ASN A 316 -26.58 34.24 43.59
C ASN A 316 -28.00 34.78 43.78
N ASP A 317 -28.83 34.03 44.50
CA ASP A 317 -30.21 34.38 44.82
C ASP A 317 -30.44 33.97 46.28
N LEU A 318 -30.34 34.94 47.20
CA LEU A 318 -30.31 34.67 48.64
C LEU A 318 -31.69 34.33 49.21
N ASP A 319 -32.76 34.82 48.61
CA ASP A 319 -34.14 34.64 49.08
C ASP A 319 -35.02 33.75 48.17
N ASP A 320 -34.43 33.19 47.11
CA ASP A 320 -35.00 32.25 46.16
C ASP A 320 -36.22 32.82 45.38
N ASP A 321 -36.20 34.10 45.05
CA ASP A 321 -37.30 34.77 44.32
C ASP A 321 -37.17 34.76 42.80
N GLY A 322 -35.99 34.40 42.29
CA GLY A 322 -35.69 34.32 40.86
C GLY A 322 -35.06 35.59 40.28
N ILE A 323 -34.79 36.61 41.10
CA ILE A 323 -33.98 37.78 40.77
C ILE A 323 -32.61 37.62 41.41
N CYS A 324 -31.55 38.00 40.68
CA CYS A 324 -30.20 37.90 41.22
C CYS A 324 -29.89 38.96 42.26
N ASP A 325 -29.15 38.59 43.30
CA ASP A 325 -28.71 39.50 44.38
C ASP A 325 -28.14 40.83 43.86
N GLU A 326 -27.40 40.81 42.73
CA GLU A 326 -26.82 42.03 42.13
C GLU A 326 -27.84 42.93 41.42
N LEU A 327 -29.02 42.40 41.10
CA LEU A 327 -30.14 43.08 40.43
C LEU A 327 -31.36 43.26 41.34
N ASP A 328 -31.35 42.63 42.52
CA ASP A 328 -32.46 42.57 43.45
C ASP A 328 -32.50 43.82 44.35
N ASN A 329 -33.61 44.54 44.29
CA ASN A 329 -33.85 45.70 45.16
C ASN A 329 -34.23 45.32 46.62
N CYS A 330 -34.33 44.02 46.92
CA CYS A 330 -34.61 43.45 48.25
C CYS A 330 -33.91 42.10 48.54
N ILE A 331 -32.59 42.01 48.35
CA ILE A 331 -31.70 40.84 48.57
C ILE A 331 -32.08 39.80 49.68
N ASP A 332 -32.69 40.23 50.80
CA ASP A 332 -33.04 39.34 51.92
C ASP A 332 -34.56 38.97 51.98
N PHE A 333 -35.39 39.45 51.04
CA PHE A 333 -36.86 39.42 51.10
C PHE A 333 -37.55 39.14 49.76
N TYR A 334 -38.03 37.90 49.61
CA TYR A 334 -38.72 37.42 48.40
C TYR A 334 -39.69 38.45 47.79
N ASN A 335 -39.35 39.00 46.62
CA ASN A 335 -40.12 40.03 45.92
C ASN A 335 -39.94 39.98 44.36
N PRO A 336 -40.42 38.91 43.69
CA PRO A 336 -40.09 38.64 42.28
C PRO A 336 -40.58 39.69 41.27
N ASN A 337 -41.46 40.60 41.69
CA ASN A 337 -41.96 41.70 40.85
C ASN A 337 -41.07 42.96 40.91
N GLN A 338 -40.13 43.02 41.86
CA GLN A 338 -39.19 44.13 42.04
C GLN A 338 -39.91 45.50 42.11
N ASP A 339 -41.07 45.52 42.78
CA ASP A 339 -41.87 46.73 42.92
C ASP A 339 -41.10 47.77 43.77
N ASP A 340 -40.89 48.96 43.21
CA ASP A 340 -40.30 50.13 43.87
C ASP A 340 -41.15 51.35 43.51
N PHE A 341 -42.16 51.62 44.33
CA PHE A 341 -43.14 52.66 44.01
C PHE A 341 -42.55 54.08 44.12
N ASN A 342 -41.54 54.26 44.97
CA ASN A 342 -41.00 55.57 45.30
C ASN A 342 -39.74 55.91 44.45
N GLY A 343 -39.12 54.91 43.81
CA GLY A 343 -37.98 55.01 42.90
C GLY A 343 -36.64 55.26 43.58
N ASP A 344 -36.49 54.92 44.86
CA ASP A 344 -35.25 55.12 45.63
C ASP A 344 -34.25 53.96 45.53
N GLY A 345 -34.64 52.87 44.85
CA GLY A 345 -33.81 51.69 44.60
C GLY A 345 -33.89 50.64 45.70
N ILE A 346 -34.75 50.80 46.71
CA ILE A 346 -35.09 49.77 47.70
C ILE A 346 -36.51 49.29 47.41
N GLY A 347 -36.74 47.98 47.33
CA GLY A 347 -38.06 47.45 47.00
C GLY A 347 -39.08 47.62 48.12
N ASP A 348 -40.35 47.72 47.74
CA ASP A 348 -41.48 47.96 48.65
C ASP A 348 -41.58 46.89 49.78
N ASP A 349 -41.13 45.66 49.51
CA ASP A 349 -41.17 44.53 50.44
C ASP A 349 -40.11 44.63 51.57
N CYS A 350 -39.02 45.38 51.37
CA CYS A 350 -37.91 45.51 52.32
C CYS A 350 -37.60 46.95 52.78
N ASP A 351 -38.20 47.97 52.15
CA ASP A 351 -38.02 49.39 52.51
C ASP A 351 -38.50 49.70 53.95
N GLY A 352 -39.39 48.87 54.51
CA GLY A 352 -39.92 49.07 55.87
C GLY A 352 -40.78 50.34 56.01
N ILE A 353 -40.87 51.14 54.96
CA ILE A 353 -41.89 52.16 54.72
C ILE A 353 -43.13 51.41 54.23
N GLY A 354 -43.83 50.73 55.15
CA GLY A 354 -45.07 50.04 54.79
C GLY A 354 -46.05 51.05 54.19
N LEU A 355 -46.26 50.98 52.86
CA LEU A 355 -47.12 51.84 52.04
C LEU A 355 -47.63 53.07 52.81
N ILE A 356 -46.74 54.03 53.12
CA ILE A 356 -47.19 55.26 53.75
C ILE A 356 -47.85 56.10 52.66
N GLU A 357 -49.07 55.72 52.29
CA GLU A 357 -50.04 56.48 51.49
C GLU A 357 -50.49 57.77 52.19
N ASN A 358 -49.63 58.41 53.01
CA ASN A 358 -50.00 59.57 53.83
C ASN A 358 -49.17 60.83 53.53
N HIS A 359 -48.35 60.85 52.47
CA HIS A 359 -47.62 62.07 52.08
C HIS A 359 -47.74 62.49 50.62
N LEU A 360 -48.85 62.14 49.96
CA LEU A 360 -49.36 62.98 48.89
C LEU A 360 -50.63 63.66 49.39
N ASN A 361 -50.61 65.00 49.45
CA ASN A 361 -51.83 65.80 49.52
C ASN A 361 -52.61 65.56 48.22
N TYR A 362 -53.30 64.42 48.11
CA TYR A 362 -54.07 64.09 46.93
C TYR A 362 -55.17 65.13 46.76
N LYS A 363 -55.12 65.85 45.65
CA LYS A 363 -56.16 66.82 45.32
C LYS A 363 -57.38 66.05 44.86
N LEU A 364 -58.54 66.39 45.43
CA LEU A 364 -59.81 65.83 45.00
C LEU A 364 -60.02 66.14 43.51
N PHE A 365 -60.07 65.12 42.66
CA PHE A 365 -60.35 65.29 41.24
C PHE A 365 -61.84 65.46 41.02
N LYS A 366 -62.65 64.46 41.40
CA LYS A 366 -64.12 64.48 41.24
C LYS A 366 -64.85 63.68 42.31
N VAL A 367 -66.13 64.00 42.51
CA VAL A 367 -67.03 63.26 43.41
C VAL A 367 -68.21 62.73 42.63
N PHE A 368 -68.55 61.46 42.83
CA PHE A 368 -69.70 60.81 42.23
C PHE A 368 -70.65 60.28 43.30
N ASP A 369 -71.94 60.30 43.01
CA ASP A 369 -72.92 59.57 43.81
C ASP A 369 -72.95 58.07 43.45
N LEU A 370 -73.75 57.29 44.18
CA LEU A 370 -73.96 55.86 43.94
C LEU A 370 -74.46 55.51 42.53
N LEU A 371 -75.01 56.48 41.78
CA LEU A 371 -75.50 56.30 40.42
C LEU A 371 -74.46 56.74 39.36
N GLY A 372 -73.24 57.09 39.78
CA GLY A 372 -72.16 57.50 38.89
C GLY A 372 -72.30 58.92 38.35
N ARG A 373 -73.13 59.77 38.97
CA ARG A 373 -73.30 61.17 38.56
C ARG A 373 -72.34 62.07 39.32
N GLU A 374 -71.67 62.97 38.61
CA GLU A 374 -70.77 63.96 39.22
C GLU A 374 -71.57 64.94 40.10
N VAL A 375 -71.07 65.21 41.31
CA VAL A 375 -71.75 66.04 42.32
C VAL A 375 -70.78 67.05 42.92
N SER A 376 -71.13 68.33 42.84
CA SER A 376 -70.31 69.43 43.38
C SER A 376 -70.67 69.83 44.82
N ILE A 377 -71.80 69.34 45.35
CA ILE A 377 -72.28 69.64 46.71
C ILE A 377 -72.62 68.32 47.41
N VAL A 378 -71.95 68.08 48.53
CA VAL A 378 -72.11 66.84 49.31
C VAL A 378 -73.18 67.05 50.39
N LYS A 379 -74.15 66.14 50.49
CA LYS A 379 -75.21 66.17 51.51
C LYS A 379 -74.98 65.10 52.57
N SER A 380 -75.38 65.40 53.79
CA SER A 380 -75.33 64.45 54.90
C SER A 380 -76.24 63.24 54.65
N ASN A 381 -75.83 62.06 55.14
CA ASN A 381 -76.45 60.74 55.03
C ASN A 381 -76.51 60.12 53.63
N TYR A 382 -75.69 60.60 52.68
CA TYR A 382 -75.50 59.97 51.38
C TYR A 382 -74.08 59.42 51.22
N LEU A 383 -73.97 58.35 50.43
CA LEU A 383 -72.72 57.70 50.11
C LEU A 383 -72.16 58.26 48.80
N TYR A 384 -70.89 58.64 48.82
CA TYR A 384 -70.17 59.21 47.70
C TYR A 384 -68.85 58.49 47.44
N PHE A 385 -68.45 58.49 46.18
CA PHE A 385 -67.13 58.05 45.71
C PHE A 385 -66.33 59.27 45.30
N LYS A 386 -65.20 59.51 45.97
CA LYS A 386 -64.24 60.56 45.60
C LYS A 386 -63.15 59.92 44.78
N ILE A 387 -62.92 60.44 43.59
CA ILE A 387 -61.78 60.08 42.76
C ILE A 387 -60.71 61.15 42.99
N LEU A 388 -59.51 60.69 43.31
CA LEU A 388 -58.31 61.51 43.50
C LEU A 388 -57.54 61.61 42.17
N GLU A 389 -56.64 62.59 42.03
CA GLU A 389 -55.92 62.84 40.77
C GLU A 389 -55.04 61.66 40.32
N ASP A 390 -54.64 60.76 41.23
CA ASP A 390 -53.88 59.54 40.94
C ASP A 390 -54.75 58.34 40.53
N GLY A 391 -56.07 58.52 40.46
CA GLY A 391 -57.04 57.48 40.12
C GLY A 391 -57.57 56.68 41.30
N LYS A 392 -57.10 56.94 42.53
CA LYS A 392 -57.61 56.28 43.74
C LYS A 392 -59.05 56.69 44.01
N VAL A 393 -59.87 55.73 44.46
CA VAL A 393 -61.30 55.95 44.76
C VAL A 393 -61.55 55.78 46.26
N GLU A 394 -61.92 56.86 46.94
CA GLU A 394 -62.31 56.83 48.34
C GLU A 394 -63.84 56.81 48.50
N LYS A 395 -64.31 55.97 49.42
CA LYS A 395 -65.73 55.84 49.76
C LYS A 395 -66.04 56.65 51.02
N THR A 396 -66.82 57.73 50.92
CA THR A 396 -67.17 58.59 52.07
C THR A 396 -68.69 58.63 52.33
N ILE A 397 -69.08 58.50 53.59
CA ILE A 397 -70.43 58.83 54.09
C ILE A 397 -70.28 60.00 55.05
N ILE A 398 -70.89 61.15 54.74
CA ILE A 398 -70.93 62.28 55.69
C ILE A 398 -72.15 62.11 56.57
N ILE A 399 -71.96 61.83 57.86
CA ILE A 399 -73.05 61.71 58.84
C ILE A 399 -73.14 63.01 59.61
N GLU A 400 -74.32 63.63 59.66
CA GLU A 400 -74.56 64.83 60.46
C GLU A 400 -74.55 64.44 61.95
N SER A 401 -73.61 65.00 62.73
CA SER A 401 -73.69 64.92 64.19
C SER A 401 -74.84 65.81 64.65
N LYS A 402 -75.83 65.22 65.35
CA LYS A 402 -76.94 65.96 65.96
C LYS A 402 -76.48 66.94 67.03
#